data_AF-A0A1S1CLQ8-F1
#
_entry.id   AF-A0A1S1CLQ8-F1
#
_cell.length_a   1.000
_cell.length_b   1.000
_cell.length_c   1.000
_cell.angle_alpha   90.00
_cell.angle_beta   90.00
_cell.angle_gamma   90.00
#
_symmetry.space_group_name_H-M   'P 1'
#
loop_
_entity.id
_entity.type
_entity.pdbx_description
1 polymer ?
#
loop_
_entity_poly.entity_id
_entity_poly.type
_entity_poly.pdbx_seq_one_letter_code
_entity_poly.pdbx_strand_id
1 'polypeptide(L)'
;MSINRLLSPFIRKLGSQNDYNQELQRHSDAERIAFIDETFVDPSYDEKTGILRPGYYSIAAVVVEADDIAKFREDLPATLGGINYWHTTDAFNDRGLEKDPNPNADPENPSRKYSPWHLRRNIRPMLNTLGRNTKDGQNIVTLNFNIPYTKDPAERQRLRDAARAEAITAITTHLTHADPPTTTFVFEKVRDEKQDGKDDNQIGKEDNQKDIDTLNRLEKAGIIPPITKIFAHPTDEPLLWAADLLAWASRHLVNETNLSWLDNAKIKARFLDSHVRTELKTLNIRPLNQPSPRMKLYDEGAYREAGTPSTRTEAEATFRAAEANGTPVWAGPDKKSDRKNIAYRNAKNEAMETPLSTEKEFELAVGRGYLTEGQAEKFDAEVATSSEQMDPETQEFLEFFAALRKGTETKTPVKPKQIQQAVAQQQVHRPQVNQSHGGVEL
;
A
#
# COMPACT_ATOMS: atom_id res chain seq x y z
N MET A 1 -22.33 -1.88 31.79
CA MET A 1 -22.07 -1.76 30.33
C MET A 1 -20.57 -1.60 30.17
N SER A 2 -19.92 -2.46 29.38
CA SER A 2 -18.52 -2.28 28.99
C SER A 2 -18.38 -0.92 28.28
N ILE A 3 -17.41 -0.09 28.69
CA ILE A 3 -17.10 1.16 27.99
C ILE A 3 -16.46 0.75 26.66
N ASN A 4 -17.06 1.11 25.52
CA ASN A 4 -16.44 0.90 24.22
C ASN A 4 -15.14 1.71 24.16
N ARG A 5 -14.01 1.00 24.20
CA ARG A 5 -12.64 1.53 24.27
C ARG A 5 -12.22 2.27 23.01
N LEU A 6 -12.89 1.98 21.89
CA LEU A 6 -12.64 2.62 20.61
C LEU A 6 -13.23 4.04 20.54
N LEU A 7 -14.17 4.40 21.42
CA LEU A 7 -14.85 5.70 21.37
C LEU A 7 -14.15 6.74 22.24
N SER A 8 -13.72 7.85 21.62
CA SER A 8 -13.18 9.02 22.30
C SER A 8 -14.19 10.19 22.32
N PRO A 9 -13.95 11.26 23.11
CA PRO A 9 -14.74 12.49 23.03
C PRO A 9 -14.89 13.07 21.61
N PHE A 10 -13.83 13.02 20.79
CA PHE A 10 -13.86 13.41 19.37
C PHE A 10 -14.92 12.62 18.60
N ILE A 11 -14.91 11.28 18.68
CA ILE A 11 -15.89 10.42 18.00
C ILE A 11 -17.32 10.71 18.51
N ARG A 12 -17.48 10.91 19.83
CA ARG A 12 -18.81 11.20 20.40
C ARG A 12 -19.38 12.54 19.92
N LYS A 13 -18.53 13.54 19.64
CA LYS A 13 -18.95 14.84 19.10
C LYS A 13 -19.46 14.75 17.66
N LEU A 14 -19.10 13.71 16.90
CA LEU A 14 -19.68 13.45 15.57
C LEU A 14 -21.18 13.10 15.66
N GLY A 15 -21.65 12.69 16.84
CA GLY A 15 -23.02 12.25 17.08
C GLY A 15 -23.21 10.75 16.86
N SER A 16 -24.21 10.16 17.51
CA SER A 16 -24.50 8.73 17.44
C SER A 16 -25.02 8.27 16.06
N GLN A 17 -25.48 9.20 15.23
CA GLN A 17 -25.96 8.93 13.89
C GLN A 17 -24.87 8.99 12.82
N ASN A 18 -23.63 9.40 13.16
CA ASN A 18 -22.52 9.39 12.23
C ASN A 18 -22.11 7.94 11.89
N ASP A 19 -21.93 7.64 10.60
CA ASP A 19 -21.63 6.29 10.10
C ASP A 19 -20.37 5.70 10.74
N TYR A 20 -19.29 6.48 10.82
CA TYR A 20 -18.04 6.00 11.42
C TYR A 20 -18.18 5.66 12.90
N ASN A 21 -18.90 6.48 13.66
CA ASN A 21 -19.24 6.18 15.06
C ASN A 21 -20.05 4.87 15.19
N GLN A 22 -21.00 4.62 14.29
CA GLN A 22 -21.75 3.37 14.27
C GLN A 22 -20.85 2.16 13.95
N GLU A 23 -19.92 2.28 13.00
CA GLU A 23 -18.96 1.19 12.72
C GLU A 23 -18.11 0.87 13.95
N LEU A 24 -17.57 1.87 14.63
CA LEU A 24 -16.81 1.65 15.87
C LEU A 24 -17.66 1.05 17.00
N GLN A 25 -18.96 1.30 17.02
CA GLN A 25 -19.89 0.66 17.96
C GLN A 25 -20.12 -0.81 17.61
N ARG A 26 -20.30 -1.14 16.33
CA ARG A 26 -20.49 -2.52 15.86
C ARG A 26 -19.26 -3.40 16.10
N HIS A 27 -18.08 -2.80 16.02
CA HIS A 27 -16.79 -3.50 16.17
C HIS A 27 -16.08 -3.18 17.49
N SER A 28 -16.86 -2.94 18.56
CA SER A 28 -16.34 -2.57 19.89
C SER A 28 -15.43 -3.61 20.55
N ASP A 29 -15.42 -4.83 20.01
CA ASP A 29 -14.63 -5.98 20.43
C ASP A 29 -13.24 -6.02 19.78
N ALA A 30 -12.94 -5.16 18.79
CA ALA A 30 -11.62 -5.12 18.17
C ALA A 30 -10.52 -4.90 19.23
N GLU A 31 -9.49 -5.74 19.21
CA GLU A 31 -8.35 -5.65 20.14
C GLU A 31 -7.30 -4.64 19.68
N ARG A 32 -7.21 -4.42 18.37
CA ARG A 32 -6.35 -3.45 17.71
C ARG A 32 -6.91 -3.06 16.36
N ILE A 33 -6.55 -1.87 15.90
CA ILE A 33 -6.95 -1.34 14.59
C ILE A 33 -5.72 -0.85 13.84
N ALA A 34 -5.61 -1.21 12.56
CA ALA A 34 -4.65 -0.61 11.65
C ALA A 34 -5.29 0.56 10.89
N PHE A 35 -4.73 1.76 11.05
CA PHE A 35 -5.10 2.95 10.29
C PHE A 35 -4.18 3.08 9.09
N ILE A 36 -4.78 3.16 7.90
CA ILE A 36 -4.09 3.00 6.63
C ILE A 36 -4.18 4.29 5.81
N ASP A 37 -3.03 4.76 5.36
CA ASP A 37 -2.91 5.81 4.36
C ASP A 37 -1.73 5.52 3.42
N GLU A 38 -1.60 6.28 2.34
CA GLU A 38 -0.74 6.00 1.21
C GLU A 38 0.18 7.17 0.82
N THR A 39 1.24 6.82 0.10
CA THR A 39 1.97 7.80 -0.70
C THR A 39 2.52 7.10 -1.93
N PHE A 40 2.64 7.83 -3.03
CA PHE A 40 3.24 7.29 -4.24
C PHE A 40 4.00 8.36 -5.03
N VAL A 41 4.86 7.88 -5.91
CA VAL A 41 5.50 8.66 -6.98
C VAL A 41 5.38 7.88 -8.27
N ASP A 42 4.73 8.45 -9.28
CA ASP A 42 4.65 7.80 -10.59
C ASP A 42 6.04 7.70 -11.25
N PRO A 43 6.29 6.61 -12.00
CA PRO A 43 7.30 6.63 -13.05
C PRO A 43 7.04 7.77 -14.02
N SER A 44 8.08 8.51 -14.39
CA SER A 44 7.95 9.70 -15.24
C SER A 44 9.10 9.84 -16.22
N TYR A 45 8.79 10.37 -17.41
CA TYR A 45 9.76 10.73 -18.42
C TYR A 45 9.84 12.26 -18.51
N ASP A 46 11.04 12.80 -18.37
CA ASP A 46 11.30 14.22 -18.52
C ASP A 46 11.61 14.54 -19.99
N GLU A 47 10.65 15.15 -20.69
CA GLU A 47 10.80 15.49 -22.11
C GLU A 47 11.94 16.48 -22.40
N LYS A 48 12.34 17.30 -21.42
CA LYS A 48 13.41 18.29 -21.60
C LYS A 48 14.79 17.65 -21.48
N THR A 49 14.95 16.72 -20.55
CA THR A 49 16.24 16.08 -20.28
C THR A 49 16.38 14.71 -20.96
N GLY A 50 15.28 14.15 -21.48
CA GLY A 50 15.24 12.81 -22.04
C GLY A 50 15.40 11.70 -21.01
N ILE A 51 15.22 12.00 -19.72
CA ILE A 51 15.52 11.08 -18.62
C ILE A 51 14.25 10.37 -18.16
N LEU A 52 14.31 9.04 -18.12
CA LEU A 52 13.28 8.20 -17.52
C LEU A 52 13.57 7.98 -16.02
N ARG A 53 12.54 8.11 -15.20
CA ARG A 53 12.61 8.04 -13.74
C ARG A 53 11.69 6.96 -13.22
N PRO A 54 12.18 6.03 -12.39
CA PRO A 54 11.31 5.04 -11.78
C PRO A 54 10.44 5.68 -10.69
N GLY A 55 9.33 5.01 -10.38
CA GLY A 55 8.41 5.38 -9.31
C GLY A 55 8.39 4.36 -8.18
N TYR A 56 7.45 4.54 -7.26
CA TYR A 56 7.06 3.54 -6.27
C TYR A 56 5.67 3.85 -5.69
N TYR A 57 5.06 2.84 -5.09
CA TYR A 57 3.84 2.95 -4.30
C TYR A 57 4.13 2.54 -2.85
N SER A 58 3.48 3.18 -1.89
CA SER A 58 3.66 2.88 -0.48
C SER A 58 2.34 2.96 0.27
N ILE A 59 2.14 2.02 1.19
CA ILE A 59 1.06 2.03 2.17
C ILE A 59 1.70 2.08 3.55
N ALA A 60 1.25 3.02 4.37
CA ALA A 60 1.62 3.16 5.77
C ALA A 60 0.48 2.67 6.66
N ALA A 61 0.83 1.85 7.65
CA ALA A 61 -0.08 1.37 8.68
C ALA A 61 0.40 1.83 10.05
N VAL A 62 -0.47 2.56 10.76
CA VAL A 62 -0.34 2.84 12.18
C VAL A 62 -1.25 1.87 12.93
N VAL A 63 -0.65 0.87 13.58
CA VAL A 63 -1.40 -0.15 14.34
C VAL A 63 -1.50 0.31 15.79
N VAL A 64 -2.73 0.43 16.31
CA VAL A 64 -2.99 0.93 17.66
C VAL A 64 -3.83 -0.09 18.43
N GLU A 65 -3.38 -0.43 19.65
CA GLU A 65 -4.15 -1.29 20.56
C GLU A 65 -5.41 -0.56 21.02
N ALA A 66 -6.51 -1.31 21.22
CA ALA A 66 -7.81 -0.75 21.56
C ALA A 66 -7.81 0.14 22.81
N ASP A 67 -6.98 -0.20 23.81
CA ASP A 67 -6.85 0.57 25.05
C ASP A 67 -6.17 1.94 24.84
N ASP A 68 -5.35 2.08 23.79
CA ASP A 68 -4.59 3.29 23.49
C ASP A 68 -5.30 4.21 22.47
N ILE A 69 -6.25 3.67 21.70
CA ILE A 69 -6.95 4.38 20.60
C ILE A 69 -7.58 5.68 21.07
N ALA A 70 -8.38 5.66 22.15
CA ALA A 70 -9.11 6.84 22.58
C ALA A 70 -8.17 7.99 22.98
N LYS A 71 -7.07 7.68 23.67
CA LYS A 71 -6.07 8.67 24.08
C LYS A 71 -5.33 9.24 22.88
N PHE A 72 -4.79 8.36 22.03
CA PHE A 72 -4.00 8.79 20.88
C PHE A 72 -4.83 9.65 19.91
N ARG A 73 -6.10 9.28 19.69
CA ARG A 73 -7.02 10.06 18.87
C ARG A 73 -7.23 11.49 19.38
N GLU A 74 -7.28 11.73 20.69
CA GLU A 74 -7.43 13.08 21.26
C GLU A 74 -6.13 13.88 21.23
N ASP A 75 -4.98 13.21 21.42
CA ASP A 75 -3.66 13.86 21.46
C ASP A 75 -3.33 14.57 20.13
N LEU A 76 -3.76 14.01 18.99
CA LEU A 76 -3.52 14.59 17.66
C LEU A 76 -4.19 15.97 17.48
N PRO A 77 -5.53 16.12 17.58
CA PRO A 77 -6.21 17.41 17.67
C PRO A 77 -5.60 18.38 18.69
N ALA A 78 -5.34 17.88 19.90
CA ALA A 78 -4.83 18.70 21.01
C ALA A 78 -3.44 19.29 20.73
N THR A 79 -2.63 18.63 19.91
CA THR A 79 -1.28 19.08 19.54
C THR A 79 -1.27 20.50 18.97
N LEU A 80 -2.33 20.90 18.27
CA LEU A 80 -2.45 22.21 17.63
C LEU A 80 -3.67 23.00 18.16
N GLY A 81 -4.06 22.75 19.42
CA GLY A 81 -5.10 23.53 20.08
C GLY A 81 -6.54 23.05 19.82
N GLY A 82 -6.73 21.77 19.48
CA GLY A 82 -8.05 21.17 19.28
C GLY A 82 -8.57 21.27 17.84
N ILE A 83 -7.68 21.08 16.86
CA ILE A 83 -8.03 21.12 15.44
C ILE A 83 -8.97 19.97 15.04
N ASN A 84 -9.72 20.15 13.96
CA ASN A 84 -10.72 19.17 13.51
C ASN A 84 -10.37 18.49 12.17
N TYR A 85 -9.22 18.81 11.60
CA TYR A 85 -8.75 18.25 10.34
C TYR A 85 -7.26 18.47 10.19
N TRP A 86 -6.54 17.47 9.69
CA TRP A 86 -5.15 17.57 9.30
C TRP A 86 -4.92 16.86 7.97
N HIS A 87 -3.96 17.38 7.20
CA HIS A 87 -3.39 16.69 6.05
C HIS A 87 -1.97 17.22 5.83
N THR A 88 -0.99 16.34 5.82
CA THR A 88 0.43 16.71 5.95
C THR A 88 0.92 17.43 4.70
N THR A 89 0.40 17.09 3.53
CA THR A 89 0.73 17.80 2.28
C THR A 89 0.23 19.25 2.30
N ASP A 90 -0.94 19.51 2.87
CA ASP A 90 -1.45 20.89 3.00
C ASP A 90 -0.58 21.69 3.97
N ALA A 91 -0.17 21.08 5.08
CA ALA A 91 0.76 21.71 6.01
C ALA A 91 2.14 21.95 5.38
N PHE A 92 2.69 20.99 4.64
CA PHE A 92 4.00 21.12 4.01
C PHE A 92 4.06 22.24 2.97
N ASN A 93 2.95 22.49 2.30
CA ASN A 93 2.80 23.59 1.35
C ASN A 93 2.41 24.92 2.01
N ASP A 94 2.35 25.00 3.34
CA ASP A 94 1.97 26.20 4.08
C ASP A 94 0.60 26.77 3.66
N ARG A 95 -0.37 25.89 3.36
CA ARG A 95 -1.71 26.29 2.89
C ARG A 95 -2.44 27.23 3.85
N GLY A 96 -2.14 27.16 5.15
CA GLY A 96 -2.71 28.08 6.14
C GLY A 96 -2.26 29.54 6.01
N LEU A 97 -1.27 29.84 5.15
CA LEU A 97 -0.87 31.21 4.79
C LEU A 97 -1.55 31.70 3.51
N GLU A 98 -2.19 30.79 2.76
CA GLU A 98 -2.88 31.12 1.52
C GLU A 98 -4.31 31.58 1.82
N LYS A 99 -4.82 32.53 1.02
CA LYS A 99 -6.23 32.87 1.05
C LYS A 99 -7.03 31.71 0.44
N ASP A 100 -8.15 31.35 1.08
CA ASP A 100 -9.09 30.39 0.50
C ASP A 100 -9.56 30.88 -0.89
N PRO A 101 -9.38 30.08 -1.96
CA PRO A 101 -9.77 30.47 -3.31
C PRO A 101 -11.29 30.53 -3.50
N ASN A 102 -12.09 29.94 -2.60
CA ASN A 102 -13.53 30.08 -2.64
C ASN A 102 -13.90 31.54 -2.33
N PRO A 103 -14.53 32.28 -3.27
CA PRO A 103 -14.87 33.70 -3.06
C PRO A 103 -15.89 33.91 -1.94
N ASN A 104 -16.62 32.86 -1.55
CA ASN A 104 -17.61 32.87 -0.48
C ASN A 104 -17.09 32.28 0.84
N ALA A 105 -15.80 31.92 0.92
CA ALA A 105 -15.23 31.44 2.17
C ALA A 105 -15.21 32.57 3.21
N ASP A 106 -15.59 32.23 4.43
CA ASP A 106 -15.46 33.11 5.58
C ASP A 106 -13.97 33.35 5.85
N PRO A 107 -13.47 34.60 5.81
CA PRO A 107 -12.07 34.90 6.12
C PRO A 107 -11.65 34.49 7.54
N GLU A 108 -12.61 34.44 8.48
CA GLU A 108 -12.36 34.00 9.86
C GLU A 108 -12.48 32.49 10.03
N ASN A 109 -13.09 31.79 9.06
CA ASN A 109 -13.28 30.35 9.05
C ASN A 109 -13.08 29.78 7.64
N PRO A 110 -11.82 29.75 7.15
CA PRO A 110 -11.51 29.22 5.83
C PRO A 110 -11.87 27.73 5.76
N SER A 111 -11.99 27.20 4.54
CA SER A 111 -12.17 25.77 4.38
C SER A 111 -11.02 24.98 5.02
N ARG A 112 -11.32 23.73 5.38
CA ARG A 112 -10.40 22.83 6.10
C ARG A 112 -8.99 22.76 5.49
N LYS A 113 -8.86 22.88 4.17
CA LYS A 113 -7.58 22.85 3.44
C LYS A 113 -6.70 24.07 3.69
N TYR A 114 -7.32 25.23 3.90
CA TYR A 114 -6.68 26.53 4.09
C TYR A 114 -6.72 26.97 5.55
N SER A 115 -6.96 26.03 6.46
CA SER A 115 -7.04 26.31 7.89
C SER A 115 -5.68 26.78 8.44
N PRO A 116 -5.66 27.68 9.44
CA PRO A 116 -4.44 28.36 9.89
C PRO A 116 -3.41 27.43 10.55
N TRP A 117 -3.79 26.19 10.85
CA TRP A 117 -2.88 25.18 11.39
C TRP A 117 -2.13 24.37 10.33
N HIS A 118 -2.47 24.48 9.03
CA HIS A 118 -1.71 23.87 7.93
C HIS A 118 -0.45 24.67 7.59
N LEU A 119 0.51 24.62 8.52
CA LEU A 119 1.81 25.26 8.40
C LEU A 119 2.91 24.21 8.52
N ARG A 120 3.98 24.35 7.75
CA ARG A 120 5.09 23.39 7.70
C ARG A 120 5.73 23.20 9.07
N ARG A 121 5.80 24.28 9.86
CA ARG A 121 6.30 24.26 11.25
C ARG A 121 5.50 23.32 12.17
N ASN A 122 4.24 23.05 11.84
CA ASN A 122 3.35 22.22 12.65
C ASN A 122 3.50 20.71 12.37
N ILE A 123 4.17 20.32 11.27
CA ILE A 123 4.41 18.90 10.94
C ILE A 123 5.24 18.22 12.04
N ARG A 124 6.27 18.90 12.56
CA ARG A 124 7.14 18.33 13.59
C ARG A 124 6.39 18.02 14.90
N PRO A 125 5.62 18.96 15.49
CA PRO A 125 4.76 18.65 16.63
C PRO A 125 3.83 17.45 16.39
N MET A 126 3.20 17.36 15.22
CA MET A 126 2.30 16.26 14.87
C MET A 126 3.04 14.92 14.79
N LEU A 127 4.21 14.87 14.13
CA LEU A 127 5.08 13.68 14.11
C LEU A 127 5.55 13.29 15.52
N ASN A 128 5.87 14.26 16.39
CA ASN A 128 6.23 13.96 17.77
C ASN A 128 5.06 13.34 18.55
N THR A 129 3.81 13.73 18.25
CA THR A 129 2.62 13.09 18.83
C THR A 129 2.43 11.67 18.34
N LEU A 130 2.63 11.41 17.04
CA LEU A 130 2.69 10.05 16.49
C LEU A 130 3.75 9.22 17.23
N GLY A 131 5.00 9.68 17.27
CA GLY A 131 6.09 8.93 17.88
C GLY A 131 5.93 8.67 19.38
N ARG A 132 5.26 9.55 20.13
CA ARG A 132 4.95 9.32 21.56
C ARG A 132 3.89 8.26 21.81
N ASN A 133 3.00 8.04 20.84
CA ASN A 133 1.84 7.14 21.00
C ASN A 133 2.01 5.80 20.28
N THR A 134 3.10 5.60 19.54
CA THR A 134 3.39 4.32 18.85
C THR A 134 4.56 3.60 19.50
N LYS A 135 4.47 2.28 19.62
CA LYS A 135 5.60 1.45 20.08
C LYS A 135 6.52 1.12 18.90
N ASP A 136 7.79 0.88 19.22
CA ASP A 136 8.79 0.51 18.22
C ASP A 136 8.33 -0.72 17.43
N GLY A 137 8.35 -0.62 16.10
CA GLY A 137 8.04 -1.75 15.21
C GLY A 137 6.55 -2.03 14.98
N GLN A 138 5.63 -1.29 15.61
CA GLN A 138 4.18 -1.39 15.30
C GLN A 138 3.79 -0.65 14.02
N ASN A 139 4.51 0.42 13.69
CA ASN A 139 4.31 1.17 12.46
C ASN A 139 4.95 0.42 11.30
N ILE A 140 4.16 0.07 10.29
CA ILE A 140 4.63 -0.72 9.14
C ILE A 140 4.39 0.08 7.87
N VAL A 141 5.36 0.07 6.97
CA VAL A 141 5.30 0.75 5.68
C VAL A 141 5.67 -0.27 4.60
N THR A 142 4.78 -0.54 3.66
CA THR A 142 5.12 -1.36 2.49
C THR A 142 5.61 -0.48 1.35
N LEU A 143 6.53 -1.00 0.54
CA LEU A 143 7.12 -0.31 -0.61
C LEU A 143 7.09 -1.22 -1.83
N ASN A 144 6.44 -0.75 -2.89
CA ASN A 144 6.46 -1.37 -4.21
C ASN A 144 7.30 -0.53 -5.17
N PHE A 145 8.48 -1.02 -5.55
CA PHE A 145 9.41 -0.32 -6.45
C PHE A 145 9.25 -0.70 -7.94
N ASN A 146 8.38 -1.67 -8.24
CA ASN A 146 8.30 -2.32 -9.54
C ASN A 146 7.06 -1.85 -10.31
N ILE A 147 6.95 -0.53 -10.51
CA ILE A 147 5.88 0.07 -11.32
C ILE A 147 6.42 0.34 -12.74
N PRO A 148 5.86 -0.30 -13.78
CA PRO A 148 6.29 -0.06 -15.15
C PRO A 148 6.01 1.38 -15.60
N TYR A 149 6.82 1.89 -16.53
CA TYR A 149 6.56 3.18 -17.17
C TYR A 149 5.74 3.03 -18.46
N THR A 150 4.77 3.94 -18.65
CA THR A 150 4.05 4.11 -19.90
C THR A 150 3.69 5.58 -20.13
N LYS A 151 3.61 5.97 -21.41
CA LYS A 151 3.14 7.30 -21.83
C LYS A 151 1.62 7.41 -21.77
N ASP A 152 0.90 6.30 -21.91
CA ASP A 152 -0.55 6.26 -21.86
C ASP A 152 -1.07 6.57 -20.45
N PRO A 153 -1.81 7.69 -20.24
CA PRO A 153 -2.34 8.05 -18.93
C PRO A 153 -3.29 7.02 -18.33
N ALA A 154 -4.11 6.35 -19.15
CA ALA A 154 -5.08 5.36 -18.68
C ALA A 154 -4.35 4.11 -18.16
N GLU A 155 -3.38 3.62 -18.95
CA GLU A 155 -2.55 2.50 -18.53
C GLU A 155 -1.68 2.85 -17.31
N ARG A 156 -1.15 4.08 -17.23
CA ARG A 156 -0.38 4.54 -16.06
C ARG A 156 -1.24 4.52 -14.79
N GLN A 157 -2.48 4.98 -14.86
CA GLN A 157 -3.41 4.91 -13.73
C GLN A 157 -3.67 3.44 -13.34
N ARG A 158 -3.93 2.56 -14.32
CA ARG A 158 -4.13 1.13 -14.07
C ARG A 158 -2.92 0.48 -13.38
N LEU A 159 -1.71 0.76 -13.85
CA LEU A 159 -0.47 0.24 -13.26
C LEU A 159 -0.25 0.77 -11.83
N ARG A 160 -0.65 2.01 -11.55
CA ARG A 160 -0.65 2.54 -10.19
C ARG A 160 -1.67 1.83 -9.31
N ASP A 161 -2.89 1.63 -9.79
CA ASP A 161 -3.94 0.92 -9.06
C ASP A 161 -3.52 -0.53 -8.75
N ALA A 162 -2.80 -1.17 -9.67
CA ALA A 162 -2.20 -2.48 -9.45
C ALA A 162 -1.12 -2.44 -8.36
N ALA A 163 -0.21 -1.47 -8.41
CA ALA A 163 0.83 -1.30 -7.40
C ALA A 163 0.26 -1.01 -6.00
N ARG A 164 -0.86 -0.27 -5.94
CA ARG A 164 -1.66 -0.07 -4.75
C ARG A 164 -2.22 -1.39 -4.22
N ALA A 165 -2.89 -2.16 -5.09
CA ALA A 165 -3.48 -3.45 -4.71
C ALA A 165 -2.42 -4.44 -4.17
N GLU A 166 -1.24 -4.47 -4.76
CA GLU A 166 -0.10 -5.26 -4.29
C GLU A 166 0.42 -4.79 -2.92
N ALA A 167 0.51 -3.48 -2.70
CA ALA A 167 0.90 -2.92 -1.40
C ALA A 167 -0.16 -3.21 -0.32
N ILE A 168 -1.45 -3.11 -0.65
CA ILE A 168 -2.57 -3.51 0.23
C ILE A 168 -2.49 -5.00 0.54
N THR A 169 -2.21 -5.83 -0.46
CA THR A 169 -2.01 -7.28 -0.28
C THR A 169 -0.88 -7.55 0.72
N ALA A 170 0.26 -6.88 0.55
CA ALA A 170 1.40 -7.04 1.42
C ALA A 170 1.09 -6.67 2.88
N ILE A 171 0.51 -5.48 3.11
CA ILE A 171 0.26 -4.97 4.46
C ILE A 171 -0.81 -5.78 5.19
N THR A 172 -1.91 -6.12 4.51
CA THR A 172 -3.01 -6.86 5.13
C THR A 172 -2.62 -8.30 5.40
N THR A 173 -1.92 -8.95 4.48
CA THR A 173 -1.40 -10.31 4.72
C THR A 173 -0.38 -10.31 5.85
N HIS A 174 0.52 -9.33 5.92
CA HIS A 174 1.47 -9.22 7.04
C HIS A 174 0.76 -9.06 8.40
N LEU A 175 -0.21 -8.14 8.49
CA LEU A 175 -0.87 -7.79 9.74
C LEU A 175 -1.87 -8.84 10.22
N THR A 176 -2.56 -9.53 9.31
CA THR A 176 -3.50 -10.61 9.66
C THR A 176 -2.81 -11.90 10.10
N HIS A 177 -1.54 -12.09 9.73
CA HIS A 177 -0.71 -13.23 10.16
C HIS A 177 0.27 -12.88 11.29
N ALA A 178 0.23 -11.65 11.79
CA ALA A 178 1.03 -11.24 12.93
C ALA A 178 0.52 -11.90 14.22
N ASP A 179 1.36 -11.88 15.27
CA ASP A 179 0.97 -12.33 16.61
C ASP A 179 0.98 -11.16 17.60
N PRO A 180 -0.18 -10.75 18.16
CA PRO A 180 -1.51 -11.20 17.76
C PRO A 180 -1.99 -10.56 16.43
N PRO A 181 -2.96 -11.17 15.74
CA PRO A 181 -3.36 -10.72 14.42
C PRO A 181 -4.18 -9.43 14.47
N THR A 182 -4.04 -8.59 13.44
CA THR A 182 -4.93 -7.45 13.23
C THR A 182 -6.11 -7.86 12.36
N THR A 183 -7.33 -7.70 12.88
CA THR A 183 -8.57 -8.07 12.19
C THR A 183 -9.42 -6.87 11.75
N THR A 184 -9.07 -5.66 12.19
CA THR A 184 -9.81 -4.43 11.86
C THR A 184 -8.90 -3.40 11.22
N PHE A 185 -9.32 -2.89 10.06
CA PHE A 185 -8.58 -1.93 9.25
C PHE A 185 -9.47 -0.72 8.95
N VAL A 186 -8.91 0.48 9.14
CA VAL A 186 -9.54 1.75 8.79
C VAL A 186 -8.73 2.40 7.67
N PHE A 187 -9.32 2.48 6.49
CA PHE A 187 -8.73 3.12 5.31
C PHE A 187 -9.25 4.55 5.18
N GLU A 188 -8.40 5.46 4.70
CA GLU A 188 -8.87 6.77 4.27
C GLU A 188 -9.86 6.62 3.11
N LYS A 189 -11.02 7.24 3.28
CA LYS A 189 -12.05 7.31 2.25
C LYS A 189 -11.69 8.36 1.22
N VAL A 190 -11.51 7.94 -0.03
CA VAL A 190 -11.27 8.85 -1.15
C VAL A 190 -12.42 9.86 -1.25
N ARG A 191 -12.09 11.15 -1.31
CA ARG A 191 -13.09 12.21 -1.52
C ARG A 191 -13.63 12.11 -2.93
N ASP A 192 -14.94 12.29 -3.08
CA ASP A 192 -15.54 12.70 -4.35
C ASP A 192 -15.06 14.14 -4.63
N GLU A 193 -13.85 14.31 -5.18
CA GLU A 193 -13.46 15.60 -5.74
C GLU A 193 -14.29 15.82 -7.01
N LYS A 194 -15.05 16.92 -7.03
CA LYS A 194 -15.73 17.41 -8.23
C LYS A 194 -14.69 17.68 -9.31
N GLN A 195 -14.47 16.71 -10.20
CA GLN A 195 -13.89 17.01 -11.49
C GLN A 195 -15.02 17.55 -12.37
N ASP A 196 -14.88 18.81 -12.79
CA ASP A 196 -15.77 19.43 -13.76
C ASP A 196 -16.00 18.48 -14.95
N GLY A 197 -17.23 17.94 -15.05
CA GLY A 197 -17.69 17.17 -16.22
C GLY A 197 -17.83 15.65 -16.07
N LYS A 198 -17.61 15.06 -14.89
CA LYS A 198 -18.07 13.67 -14.59
C LYS A 198 -19.13 13.72 -13.49
N ASP A 199 -20.16 12.88 -13.61
CA ASP A 199 -21.25 12.79 -12.62
C ASP A 199 -20.67 12.71 -11.19
N ASP A 200 -21.10 13.66 -10.34
CA ASP A 200 -20.60 14.04 -9.00
C ASP A 200 -20.57 12.91 -7.94
N ASN A 201 -20.78 11.64 -8.33
CA ASN A 201 -21.13 10.53 -7.44
C ASN A 201 -20.41 9.20 -7.73
N GLN A 202 -19.46 9.16 -8.66
CA GLN A 202 -18.84 7.90 -9.13
C GLN A 202 -17.35 7.74 -8.77
N ILE A 203 -16.52 8.79 -8.87
CA ILE A 203 -15.05 8.63 -8.80
C ILE A 203 -14.55 8.24 -7.39
N GLY A 204 -15.00 8.90 -6.32
CA GLY A 204 -14.60 8.54 -4.96
C GLY A 204 -15.21 7.21 -4.49
N LYS A 205 -16.35 6.80 -5.05
CA LYS A 205 -16.91 5.45 -4.83
C LYS A 205 -16.07 4.37 -5.50
N GLU A 206 -15.53 4.63 -6.69
CA GLU A 206 -14.76 3.65 -7.46
C GLU A 206 -13.44 3.26 -6.77
N ASP A 207 -12.68 4.22 -6.23
CA ASP A 207 -11.39 3.87 -5.61
C ASP A 207 -11.56 3.10 -4.29
N ASN A 208 -12.51 3.51 -3.43
CA ASN A 208 -12.88 2.70 -2.26
C ASN A 208 -13.35 1.30 -2.68
N GLN A 209 -14.08 1.19 -3.81
CA GLN A 209 -14.53 -0.09 -4.34
C GLN A 209 -13.37 -0.96 -4.83
N LYS A 210 -12.31 -0.38 -5.43
CA LYS A 210 -11.11 -1.14 -5.83
C LYS A 210 -10.39 -1.75 -4.64
N ASP A 211 -10.28 -1.00 -3.54
CA ASP A 211 -9.68 -1.50 -2.30
C ASP A 211 -10.55 -2.60 -1.68
N ILE A 212 -11.87 -2.39 -1.61
CA ILE A 212 -12.84 -3.42 -1.18
C ILE A 212 -12.72 -4.69 -2.02
N ASP A 213 -12.66 -4.55 -3.35
CA ASP A 213 -12.56 -5.68 -4.27
C ASP A 213 -11.24 -6.43 -4.08
N THR A 214 -10.12 -5.71 -3.87
CA THR A 214 -8.82 -6.31 -3.53
C THR A 214 -8.92 -7.15 -2.27
N LEU A 215 -9.42 -6.57 -1.17
CA LEU A 215 -9.53 -7.27 0.11
C LEU A 215 -10.49 -8.47 0.03
N ASN A 216 -11.61 -8.33 -0.67
CA ASN A 216 -12.56 -9.43 -0.90
C ASN A 216 -11.95 -10.57 -1.72
N ARG A 217 -11.08 -10.27 -2.70
CA ARG A 217 -10.35 -11.30 -3.46
C ARG A 217 -9.40 -12.07 -2.55
N LEU A 218 -8.64 -11.37 -1.71
CA LEU A 218 -7.68 -11.97 -0.78
C LEU A 218 -8.36 -12.86 0.27
N GLU A 219 -9.43 -12.39 0.90
CA GLU A 219 -10.18 -13.16 1.91
C GLU A 219 -10.70 -14.48 1.36
N LYS A 220 -11.22 -14.38 0.14
CA LYS A 220 -11.86 -15.50 -0.51
C LYS A 220 -10.87 -16.51 -1.04
N ALA A 221 -9.73 -16.07 -1.57
CA ALA A 221 -8.64 -16.95 -1.94
C ALA A 221 -7.94 -17.58 -0.72
N GLY A 222 -8.40 -17.29 0.51
CA GLY A 222 -7.79 -17.78 1.74
C GLY A 222 -6.41 -17.18 2.05
N ILE A 223 -6.00 -16.15 1.32
CA ILE A 223 -4.70 -15.47 1.51
C ILE A 223 -4.73 -14.70 2.83
N ILE A 224 -5.87 -14.10 3.19
CA ILE A 224 -6.11 -13.48 4.50
C ILE A 224 -7.40 -14.04 5.11
N PRO A 225 -7.53 -14.07 6.45
CA PRO A 225 -8.82 -14.33 7.08
C PRO A 225 -9.82 -13.19 6.79
N PRO A 226 -11.14 -13.40 6.99
CA PRO A 226 -12.11 -12.31 6.98
C PRO A 226 -11.72 -11.19 7.95
N ILE A 227 -11.73 -9.95 7.47
CA ILE A 227 -11.40 -8.76 8.25
C ILE A 227 -12.54 -7.74 8.24
N THR A 228 -12.58 -6.92 9.27
CA THR A 228 -13.39 -5.70 9.31
C THR A 228 -12.70 -4.60 8.52
N LYS A 229 -13.38 -4.05 7.51
CA LYS A 229 -12.88 -3.00 6.61
C LYS A 229 -13.74 -1.76 6.77
N ILE A 230 -13.20 -0.71 7.37
CA ILE A 230 -13.91 0.56 7.58
C ILE A 230 -13.27 1.62 6.69
N PHE A 231 -14.08 2.40 5.98
CA PHE A 231 -13.61 3.53 5.18
C PHE A 231 -14.10 4.82 5.83
N ALA A 232 -13.18 5.66 6.29
CA ALA A 232 -13.49 6.86 7.06
C ALA A 232 -12.86 8.10 6.45
N HIS A 233 -13.51 9.25 6.59
CA HIS A 233 -12.88 10.52 6.22
C HIS A 233 -11.89 10.93 7.32
N PRO A 234 -10.77 11.60 6.97
CA PRO A 234 -9.85 12.17 7.97
C PRO A 234 -10.54 13.18 8.91
N THR A 235 -11.70 13.70 8.53
CA THR A 235 -12.49 14.62 9.36
C THR A 235 -13.21 13.91 10.50
N ASP A 236 -13.39 12.60 10.37
CA ASP A 236 -14.13 11.75 11.30
C ASP A 236 -13.17 10.91 12.15
N GLU A 237 -11.99 10.58 11.63
CA GLU A 237 -10.97 9.76 12.33
C GLU A 237 -9.58 10.43 12.33
N PRO A 238 -9.18 11.08 13.44
CA PRO A 238 -7.84 11.67 13.58
C PRO A 238 -6.67 10.70 13.47
N LEU A 239 -6.83 9.40 13.75
CA LEU A 239 -5.74 8.42 13.59
C LEU A 239 -5.39 8.16 12.12
N LEU A 240 -6.24 8.55 11.16
CA LEU A 240 -5.83 8.64 9.75
C LEU A 240 -4.77 9.73 9.52
N TRP A 241 -4.75 10.80 10.33
CA TRP A 241 -3.69 11.81 10.27
C TRP A 241 -2.34 11.23 10.68
N ALA A 242 -2.35 10.25 11.59
CA ALA A 242 -1.16 9.54 12.01
C ALA A 242 -0.57 8.70 10.87
N ALA A 243 -1.43 8.01 10.11
CA ALA A 243 -1.05 7.25 8.93
C ALA A 243 -0.53 8.18 7.81
N ASP A 244 -1.19 9.30 7.55
CA ASP A 244 -0.74 10.36 6.62
C ASP A 244 0.64 10.90 6.99
N LEU A 245 0.86 11.24 8.26
CA LEU A 245 2.15 11.70 8.77
C LEU A 245 3.26 10.65 8.54
N LEU A 246 2.96 9.37 8.79
CA LEU A 246 3.89 8.26 8.58
C LEU A 246 4.20 8.05 7.09
N ALA A 247 3.18 8.04 6.23
CA ALA A 247 3.32 7.93 4.78
C ALA A 247 4.17 9.09 4.25
N TRP A 248 3.84 10.31 4.64
CA TRP A 248 4.57 11.52 4.24
C TRP A 248 6.03 11.51 4.71
N ALA A 249 6.30 11.18 5.97
CA ALA A 249 7.67 11.11 6.49
C ALA A 249 8.48 10.02 5.78
N SER A 250 7.86 8.88 5.49
CA SER A 250 8.45 7.77 4.74
C SER A 250 8.79 8.16 3.31
N ARG A 251 7.90 8.94 2.64
CA ARG A 251 8.17 9.52 1.33
C ARG A 251 9.44 10.37 1.33
N HIS A 252 9.62 11.22 2.34
CA HIS A 252 10.80 12.08 2.45
C HIS A 252 12.08 11.31 2.78
N LEU A 253 11.96 10.19 3.52
CA LEU A 253 13.05 9.24 3.68
C LEU A 253 13.45 8.65 2.32
N VAL A 254 12.51 8.05 1.60
CA VAL A 254 12.78 7.31 0.35
C VAL A 254 13.26 8.27 -0.76
N ASN A 255 12.62 9.43 -0.91
CA ASN A 255 12.91 10.37 -2.00
C ASN A 255 14.11 11.25 -1.76
N GLU A 256 14.39 11.62 -0.51
CA GLU A 256 15.36 12.66 -0.19
C GLU A 256 16.49 12.17 0.70
N THR A 257 16.46 10.89 1.11
CA THR A 257 17.37 10.33 2.12
C THR A 257 17.30 11.16 3.42
N ASN A 258 16.14 11.75 3.72
CA ASN A 258 15.93 12.62 4.87
C ASN A 258 15.40 11.82 6.07
N LEU A 259 16.32 11.43 6.93
CA LEU A 259 16.06 10.66 8.15
C LEU A 259 15.41 11.48 9.26
N SER A 260 15.57 12.80 9.23
CA SER A 260 15.28 13.66 10.38
C SER A 260 13.81 13.66 10.77
N TRP A 261 12.89 13.43 9.83
CA TRP A 261 11.45 13.38 10.12
C TRP A 261 11.11 12.26 11.09
N LEU A 262 11.53 11.04 10.78
CA LEU A 262 11.28 9.86 11.64
C LEU A 262 12.19 9.88 12.88
N ASP A 263 13.50 10.08 12.70
CA ASP A 263 14.49 9.95 13.79
C ASP A 263 14.24 10.97 14.92
N ASN A 264 14.03 12.24 14.58
CA ASN A 264 13.81 13.27 15.60
C ASN A 264 12.44 13.13 16.29
N ALA A 265 11.47 12.50 15.63
CA ALA A 265 10.18 12.16 16.23
C ALA A 265 10.23 10.83 17.00
N LYS A 266 11.38 10.13 17.00
CA LYS A 266 11.58 8.81 17.60
C LYS A 266 10.62 7.75 17.06
N ILE A 267 10.24 7.86 15.79
CA ILE A 267 9.39 6.88 15.12
C ILE A 267 10.27 5.77 14.56
N LYS A 268 10.10 4.53 15.01
CA LYS A 268 10.73 3.35 14.44
C LYS A 268 9.72 2.54 13.62
N ALA A 269 9.64 2.88 12.33
CA ALA A 269 8.83 2.15 11.37
C ALA A 269 9.59 0.94 10.80
N ARG A 270 8.86 -0.12 10.46
CA ARG A 270 9.40 -1.27 9.71
C ARG A 270 8.99 -1.12 8.25
N PHE A 271 9.97 -1.17 7.36
CA PHE A 271 9.75 -1.07 5.92
C PHE A 271 9.75 -2.46 5.32
N LEU A 272 8.71 -2.82 4.58
CA LEU A 272 8.59 -4.13 3.93
C LEU A 272 8.57 -3.95 2.42
N ASP A 273 9.21 -4.85 1.69
CA ASP A 273 8.97 -4.98 0.25
C ASP A 273 7.56 -5.54 0.01
N SER A 274 6.80 -4.91 -0.89
CA SER A 274 5.42 -5.33 -1.18
C SER A 274 5.36 -6.69 -1.89
N HIS A 275 6.39 -7.12 -2.61
CA HIS A 275 6.32 -8.34 -3.41
C HIS A 275 6.68 -9.61 -2.62
N VAL A 276 7.62 -9.54 -1.69
CA VAL A 276 8.04 -10.71 -0.88
C VAL A 276 7.79 -10.55 0.62
N ARG A 277 7.31 -9.39 1.08
CA ARG A 277 7.02 -9.07 2.49
C ARG A 277 8.23 -9.16 3.42
N THR A 278 9.44 -9.11 2.89
CA THR A 278 10.69 -9.06 3.67
C THR A 278 10.97 -7.65 4.14
N GLU A 279 11.54 -7.54 5.35
CA GLU A 279 11.92 -6.24 5.91
C GLU A 279 13.16 -5.67 5.20
N LEU A 280 13.07 -4.41 4.77
CA LEU A 280 14.11 -3.64 4.12
C LEU A 280 14.98 -2.96 5.17
N LYS A 281 16.03 -3.66 5.59
CA LYS A 281 16.93 -3.24 6.67
C LYS A 281 17.75 -2.02 6.28
N THR A 282 18.02 -1.83 4.99
CA THR A 282 18.78 -0.67 4.49
C THR A 282 18.16 0.63 4.99
N LEU A 283 16.83 0.78 4.97
CA LEU A 283 16.12 1.99 5.43
C LEU A 283 16.22 2.23 6.95
N ASN A 284 16.54 1.19 7.72
CA ASN A 284 16.65 1.23 9.18
C ASN A 284 18.10 1.43 9.68
N ILE A 285 19.11 1.35 8.79
CA ILE A 285 20.52 1.51 9.15
C ILE A 285 20.96 2.98 9.02
N ARG A 286 21.91 3.41 9.86
CA ARG A 286 22.48 4.76 9.87
C ARG A 286 24.02 4.70 9.79
N PRO A 287 24.69 5.56 9.00
CA PRO A 287 24.11 6.54 8.08
C PRO A 287 23.68 5.92 6.74
N LEU A 288 22.60 6.44 6.15
CA LEU A 288 22.14 6.06 4.81
C LEU A 288 22.95 6.69 3.66
N ASN A 289 24.01 7.44 3.96
CA ASN A 289 24.72 8.27 2.97
C ASN A 289 25.71 7.48 2.10
N GLN A 290 25.88 6.18 2.34
CA GLN A 290 26.68 5.33 1.49
C GLN A 290 25.81 4.70 0.41
N PRO A 291 26.08 5.00 -0.87
CA PRO A 291 25.42 4.32 -1.96
C PRO A 291 25.80 2.84 -1.89
N SER A 292 24.83 1.92 -2.00
CA SER A 292 25.16 0.56 -2.45
C SER A 292 25.99 0.67 -3.73
N PRO A 293 26.96 -0.24 -3.98
CA PRO A 293 27.67 -0.26 -5.24
C PRO A 293 26.67 -0.08 -6.38
N ARG A 294 26.98 0.76 -7.37
CA ARG A 294 26.22 0.76 -8.63
C ARG A 294 26.43 -0.63 -9.23
N MET A 295 25.64 -1.61 -8.80
CA MET A 295 25.23 -2.68 -9.68
C MET A 295 24.72 -1.96 -10.92
N LYS A 296 25.07 -2.46 -12.11
CA LYS A 296 24.13 -2.31 -13.21
C LYS A 296 22.81 -2.77 -12.60
N LEU A 297 21.87 -1.85 -12.39
CA LEU A 297 20.58 -2.17 -11.76
C LEU A 297 19.89 -3.33 -12.50
N TYR A 298 20.37 -3.60 -13.72
CA TYR A 298 19.93 -4.58 -14.68
C TYR A 298 21.15 -5.29 -15.30
N ASP A 299 21.86 -6.15 -14.54
CA ASP A 299 22.89 -7.03 -15.10
C ASP A 299 22.23 -8.27 -15.74
N GLU A 300 22.60 -8.59 -16.99
CA GLU A 300 22.09 -9.74 -17.76
C GLU A 300 22.43 -11.09 -17.10
N GLY A 301 23.53 -11.16 -16.35
CA GLY A 301 24.04 -12.39 -15.74
C GLY A 301 23.15 -12.96 -14.62
N ALA A 302 22.54 -12.10 -13.81
CA ALA A 302 21.65 -12.52 -12.72
C ALA A 302 20.27 -13.00 -13.21
N TYR A 303 19.91 -12.69 -14.46
CA TYR A 303 18.57 -12.92 -15.01
C TYR A 303 18.44 -14.15 -15.92
N ARG A 304 19.54 -14.69 -16.45
CA ARG A 304 19.49 -15.92 -17.27
C ARG A 304 19.20 -17.19 -16.46
N GLU A 305 19.42 -17.18 -15.14
CA GLU A 305 19.09 -18.31 -14.26
C GLU A 305 17.62 -18.33 -13.82
N ALA A 306 16.89 -17.20 -13.95
CA ALA A 306 15.47 -17.13 -13.65
C ALA A 306 14.66 -17.36 -14.95
N GLY A 307 14.24 -18.60 -15.19
CA GLY A 307 13.23 -18.87 -16.21
C GLY A 307 11.99 -17.96 -16.06
N THR A 308 11.32 -17.68 -17.18
CA THR A 308 10.01 -16.99 -17.39
C THR A 308 9.76 -15.66 -16.63
N PRO A 309 9.24 -14.58 -17.26
CA PRO A 309 9.16 -13.27 -16.60
C PRO A 309 8.16 -13.27 -15.43
N SER A 310 8.64 -12.96 -14.22
CA SER A 310 7.79 -12.62 -13.06
C SER A 310 7.29 -11.17 -13.14
N THR A 311 6.31 -10.78 -12.32
CA THR A 311 5.83 -9.38 -12.23
C THR A 311 6.98 -8.36 -12.07
N ARG A 312 8.02 -8.68 -11.29
CA ARG A 312 9.21 -7.81 -11.14
C ARG A 312 9.98 -7.69 -12.45
N THR A 313 10.20 -8.83 -13.12
CA THR A 313 10.93 -8.91 -14.40
C THR A 313 10.24 -8.08 -15.47
N GLU A 314 8.90 -8.18 -15.57
CA GLU A 314 8.10 -7.41 -16.52
C GLU A 314 8.18 -5.90 -16.26
N ALA A 315 8.07 -5.49 -15.00
CA ALA A 315 8.21 -4.07 -14.64
C ALA A 315 9.59 -3.52 -14.99
N GLU A 316 10.65 -4.28 -14.71
CA GLU A 316 12.02 -3.89 -15.07
C GLU A 316 12.28 -3.86 -16.57
N ALA A 317 11.60 -4.71 -17.35
CA ALA A 317 11.77 -4.76 -18.80
C ALA A 317 11.48 -3.40 -19.46
N THR A 318 10.52 -2.62 -18.93
CA THR A 318 10.22 -1.27 -19.45
C THR A 318 11.39 -0.30 -19.30
N PHE A 319 12.10 -0.34 -18.17
CA PHE A 319 13.27 0.51 -17.94
C PHE A 319 14.49 0.03 -18.72
N ARG A 320 14.67 -1.30 -18.87
CA ARG A 320 15.75 -1.86 -19.70
C ARG A 320 15.60 -1.54 -21.17
N ALA A 321 14.38 -1.66 -21.70
CA ALA A 321 14.09 -1.31 -23.08
C ALA A 321 14.41 0.18 -23.32
N ALA A 322 14.14 1.05 -22.35
CA ALA A 322 14.52 2.45 -22.43
C ALA A 322 16.05 2.63 -22.48
N GLU A 323 16.80 2.00 -21.58
CA GLU A 323 18.28 2.06 -21.57
C GLU A 323 18.90 1.51 -22.86
N ALA A 324 18.40 0.38 -23.35
CA ALA A 324 18.85 -0.24 -24.60
C ALA A 324 18.61 0.66 -25.82
N ASN A 325 17.53 1.46 -25.79
CA ASN A 325 17.21 2.46 -26.79
C ASN A 325 17.96 3.80 -26.58
N GLY A 326 18.95 3.84 -25.69
CA GLY A 326 19.76 5.03 -25.41
C GLY A 326 19.07 6.08 -24.53
N THR A 327 17.95 5.75 -23.90
CA THR A 327 17.27 6.65 -22.94
C THR A 327 17.92 6.50 -21.56
N PRO A 328 18.50 7.57 -20.98
CA PRO A 328 19.06 7.49 -19.63
C PRO A 328 17.97 7.20 -18.59
N VAL A 329 18.20 6.20 -17.72
CA VAL A 329 17.33 5.90 -16.57
C VAL A 329 18.02 6.33 -15.28
N TRP A 330 17.31 7.06 -14.42
CA TRP A 330 17.82 7.41 -13.09
C TRP A 330 17.64 6.29 -12.07
N ALA A 331 18.52 6.29 -11.06
CA ALA A 331 18.48 5.31 -9.98
C ALA A 331 17.30 5.51 -9.01
N GLY A 332 16.50 6.56 -9.16
CA GLY A 332 15.35 6.85 -8.30
C GLY A 332 14.51 8.05 -8.76
N PRO A 333 13.46 8.38 -7.99
CA PRO A 333 12.41 9.33 -8.40
C PRO A 333 12.79 10.81 -8.27
N ASP A 334 13.69 11.20 -7.35
CA ASP A 334 14.03 12.61 -7.15
C ASP A 334 14.72 13.17 -8.39
N LYS A 335 14.32 14.38 -8.79
CA LYS A 335 14.79 15.08 -9.99
C LYS A 335 15.93 16.05 -9.77
N LYS A 336 16.27 16.34 -8.52
CA LYS A 336 17.24 17.38 -8.15
C LYS A 336 18.64 16.79 -7.96
N SER A 337 18.77 15.57 -7.44
CA SER A 337 20.08 14.97 -7.18
C SER A 337 20.04 13.45 -7.06
N ASP A 338 21.01 12.75 -7.68
CA ASP A 338 21.22 11.30 -7.48
C ASP A 338 21.54 10.97 -6.01
N ARG A 339 22.13 11.90 -5.25
CA ARG A 339 22.37 11.72 -3.80
C ARG A 339 21.07 11.61 -2.99
N LYS A 340 19.99 12.24 -3.44
CA LYS A 340 18.69 12.15 -2.78
C LYS A 340 18.04 10.77 -2.97
N ASN A 341 18.38 10.08 -4.04
CA ASN A 341 17.89 8.75 -4.39
C ASN A 341 18.64 7.60 -3.70
N ILE A 342 19.56 7.85 -2.76
CA ILE A 342 20.35 6.77 -2.12
C ILE A 342 19.45 5.81 -1.35
N ALA A 343 18.53 6.33 -0.52
CA ALA A 343 17.59 5.50 0.24
C ALA A 343 16.72 4.63 -0.68
N TYR A 344 16.11 5.23 -1.71
CA TYR A 344 15.35 4.50 -2.73
C TYR A 344 16.19 3.39 -3.38
N ARG A 345 17.40 3.72 -3.87
CA ARG A 345 18.24 2.75 -4.58
C ARG A 345 18.64 1.60 -3.67
N ASN A 346 19.08 1.89 -2.45
CA ASN A 346 19.53 0.85 -1.52
C ASN A 346 18.36 -0.08 -1.15
N ALA A 347 17.18 0.48 -0.89
CA ALA A 347 15.98 -0.29 -0.59
C ALA A 347 15.49 -1.12 -1.79
N LYS A 348 15.50 -0.55 -2.99
CA LYS A 348 15.17 -1.29 -4.22
C LYS A 348 16.16 -2.43 -4.46
N ASN A 349 17.46 -2.18 -4.31
CA ASN A 349 18.48 -3.22 -4.48
C ASN A 349 18.28 -4.37 -3.49
N GLU A 350 18.08 -4.06 -2.20
CA GLU A 350 17.79 -5.07 -1.17
C GLU A 350 16.49 -5.85 -1.48
N ALA A 351 15.44 -5.18 -1.95
CA ALA A 351 14.20 -5.84 -2.36
C ALA A 351 14.43 -6.85 -3.50
N MET A 352 15.31 -6.52 -4.44
CA MET A 352 15.65 -7.36 -5.59
C MET A 352 16.59 -8.53 -5.24
N GLU A 353 17.30 -8.49 -4.11
CA GLU A 353 18.12 -9.61 -3.62
C GLU A 353 17.29 -10.81 -3.17
N THR A 354 16.03 -10.58 -2.77
CA THR A 354 15.13 -11.66 -2.36
C THR A 354 14.33 -12.17 -3.58
N PRO A 355 14.46 -13.45 -3.97
CA PRO A 355 13.70 -13.99 -5.09
C PRO A 355 12.19 -13.95 -4.86
N LEU A 356 11.42 -13.66 -5.91
CA LEU A 356 9.97 -13.74 -5.88
C LEU A 356 9.53 -15.20 -6.03
N SER A 357 8.95 -15.78 -4.97
CA SER A 357 8.41 -17.15 -5.02
C SER A 357 7.08 -17.22 -5.78
N THR A 358 6.72 -18.40 -6.27
CA THR A 358 5.44 -18.65 -6.98
C THR A 358 4.22 -18.37 -6.10
N GLU A 359 4.28 -18.69 -4.81
CA GLU A 359 3.21 -18.40 -3.85
C GLU A 359 2.97 -16.88 -3.73
N LYS A 360 4.04 -16.10 -3.61
CA LYS A 360 3.96 -14.64 -3.53
C LYS A 360 3.51 -14.04 -4.85
N GLU A 361 3.96 -14.58 -5.96
CA GLU A 361 3.51 -14.18 -7.29
C GLU A 361 1.99 -14.40 -7.48
N PHE A 362 1.48 -15.51 -6.97
CA PHE A 362 0.05 -15.79 -6.92
C PHE A 362 -0.69 -14.79 -6.02
N GLU A 363 -0.22 -14.54 -4.80
CA GLU A 363 -0.84 -13.57 -3.88
C GLU A 363 -0.99 -12.19 -4.54
N LEU A 364 0.06 -11.71 -5.21
CA LEU A 364 0.05 -10.43 -5.93
C LEU A 364 -0.97 -10.44 -7.08
N ALA A 365 -1.05 -11.52 -7.85
CA ALA A 365 -2.03 -11.66 -8.92
C ALA A 365 -3.48 -11.66 -8.40
N VAL A 366 -3.76 -12.33 -7.28
CA VAL A 366 -5.07 -12.28 -6.62
C VAL A 366 -5.38 -10.87 -6.13
N GLY A 367 -4.41 -10.22 -5.48
CA GLY A 367 -4.51 -8.83 -5.03
C GLY A 367 -4.90 -7.90 -6.18
N ARG A 368 -4.13 -7.90 -7.27
CA ARG A 368 -4.42 -7.12 -8.49
C ARG A 368 -5.75 -7.50 -9.15
N GLY A 369 -6.14 -8.77 -9.07
CA GLY A 369 -7.32 -9.32 -9.73
C GLY A 369 -7.12 -9.62 -11.22
N TYR A 370 -5.88 -9.73 -11.69
CA TYR A 370 -5.52 -10.15 -13.05
C TYR A 370 -4.06 -10.66 -13.12
N LEU A 371 -3.74 -11.44 -14.15
CA LEU A 371 -2.37 -11.89 -14.45
C LEU A 371 -1.61 -10.84 -15.27
N THR A 372 -0.33 -10.60 -14.99
CA THR A 372 0.51 -9.82 -15.91
C THR A 372 0.68 -10.55 -17.26
N GLU A 373 1.22 -9.90 -18.29
CA GLU A 373 1.30 -10.51 -19.63
C GLU A 373 2.17 -11.78 -19.61
N GLY A 374 3.33 -11.73 -18.92
CA GLY A 374 4.20 -12.90 -18.77
C GLY A 374 3.57 -14.02 -17.92
N GLN A 375 2.81 -13.67 -16.88
CA GLN A 375 2.04 -14.65 -16.11
C GLN A 375 0.93 -15.31 -16.93
N ALA A 376 0.26 -14.53 -17.77
CA ALA A 376 -0.77 -15.00 -18.68
C ALA A 376 -0.20 -15.97 -19.72
N GLU A 377 0.93 -15.64 -20.35
CA GLU A 377 1.63 -16.54 -21.29
C GLU A 377 2.05 -17.85 -20.62
N LYS A 378 2.57 -17.78 -19.38
CA LYS A 378 2.92 -18.96 -18.60
C LYS A 378 1.70 -19.84 -18.32
N PHE A 379 0.60 -19.23 -17.88
CA PHE A 379 -0.66 -19.93 -17.65
C PHE A 379 -1.16 -20.61 -18.93
N ASP A 380 -1.17 -19.89 -20.06
CA ASP A 380 -1.62 -20.44 -21.34
C ASP A 380 -0.75 -21.63 -21.80
N ALA A 381 0.56 -21.57 -21.57
CA ALA A 381 1.49 -22.67 -21.88
C ALA A 381 1.29 -23.90 -20.97
N GLU A 382 1.03 -23.68 -19.67
CA GLU A 382 0.75 -24.74 -18.70
C GLU A 382 -0.57 -25.45 -19.02
N VAL A 383 -1.61 -24.68 -19.37
CA VAL A 383 -2.90 -25.22 -19.84
C VAL A 383 -2.73 -26.03 -21.14
N ALA A 384 -1.94 -25.53 -22.10
CA ALA A 384 -1.72 -26.20 -23.38
C ALA A 384 -0.97 -27.54 -23.27
N THR A 385 -0.20 -27.74 -22.20
CA THR A 385 0.59 -28.96 -21.96
C THR A 385 -0.11 -29.96 -21.04
N SER A 386 -1.18 -29.54 -20.36
CA SER A 386 -1.97 -30.42 -19.51
C SER A 386 -2.90 -31.30 -20.34
N SER A 387 -2.61 -32.60 -20.36
CA SER A 387 -3.33 -33.63 -21.15
C SER A 387 -4.03 -34.68 -20.29
N GLU A 388 -4.02 -34.51 -18.96
CA GLU A 388 -4.58 -35.48 -18.02
C GLU A 388 -6.00 -35.12 -17.56
N GLN A 389 -6.74 -36.16 -17.16
CA GLN A 389 -8.04 -36.01 -16.51
C GLN A 389 -7.81 -35.37 -15.13
N MET A 390 -8.19 -34.10 -15.01
CA MET A 390 -7.97 -33.30 -13.80
C MET A 390 -8.97 -33.69 -12.71
N ASP A 391 -8.50 -33.75 -11.48
CA ASP A 391 -9.38 -33.82 -10.32
C ASP A 391 -10.16 -32.50 -10.15
N PRO A 392 -11.29 -32.51 -9.40
CA PRO A 392 -12.12 -31.34 -9.22
C PRO A 392 -11.40 -30.12 -8.62
N GLU A 393 -10.39 -30.31 -7.77
CA GLU A 393 -9.66 -29.20 -7.13
C GLU A 393 -8.74 -28.51 -8.13
N THR A 394 -8.04 -29.29 -8.95
CA THR A 394 -7.23 -28.77 -10.06
C THR A 394 -8.09 -28.02 -11.08
N GLN A 395 -9.31 -28.52 -11.35
CA GLN A 395 -10.25 -27.85 -12.24
C GLN A 395 -10.72 -26.49 -11.67
N GLU A 396 -11.06 -26.43 -10.38
CA GLU A 396 -11.45 -25.18 -9.70
C GLU A 396 -10.30 -24.15 -9.72
N PHE A 397 -9.08 -24.62 -9.48
CA PHE A 397 -7.86 -23.80 -9.54
C PHE A 397 -7.64 -23.19 -10.93
N LEU A 398 -7.80 -23.98 -12.00
CA LEU A 398 -7.68 -23.48 -13.36
C LEU A 398 -8.80 -22.53 -13.75
N GLU A 399 -10.03 -22.73 -13.28
CA GLU A 399 -11.14 -21.80 -13.48
C GLU A 399 -10.86 -20.44 -12.83
N PHE A 400 -10.28 -20.44 -11.62
CA PHE A 400 -9.84 -19.23 -10.94
C PHE A 400 -8.77 -18.48 -11.74
N PHE A 401 -7.72 -19.16 -12.20
CA PHE A 401 -6.68 -18.53 -13.02
C PHE A 401 -7.19 -18.08 -14.39
N ALA A 402 -8.10 -18.82 -15.01
CA ALA A 402 -8.76 -18.42 -16.25
C ALA A 402 -9.57 -17.14 -16.06
N ALA A 403 -10.19 -16.94 -14.89
CA ALA A 403 -10.84 -15.69 -14.56
C ALA A 403 -9.82 -14.54 -14.50
N LEU A 404 -8.71 -14.69 -13.76
CA LEU A 404 -7.64 -13.70 -13.69
C LEU A 404 -7.05 -13.39 -15.08
N ARG A 405 -6.90 -14.41 -15.94
CA ARG A 405 -6.43 -14.30 -17.33
C ARG A 405 -7.36 -13.48 -18.21
N LYS A 406 -8.69 -13.59 -18.04
CA LYS A 406 -9.68 -12.71 -18.71
C LYS A 406 -9.54 -11.25 -18.27
N GLY A 407 -9.18 -11.03 -17.01
CA GLY A 407 -8.86 -9.70 -16.50
C GLY A 407 -7.67 -9.07 -17.23
N THR A 408 -6.69 -9.88 -17.64
CA THR A 408 -5.53 -9.46 -18.44
C THR A 408 -5.94 -8.94 -19.81
N GLU A 409 -6.80 -9.66 -20.55
CA GLU A 409 -7.23 -9.27 -21.91
C GLU A 409 -7.99 -7.96 -21.93
N THR A 410 -8.85 -7.79 -20.93
CA THR A 410 -9.69 -6.60 -20.79
C THR A 410 -8.99 -5.46 -20.08
N LYS A 411 -7.75 -5.69 -19.59
CA LYS A 411 -7.00 -4.79 -18.70
C LYS A 411 -7.85 -4.27 -17.54
N THR A 412 -8.85 -5.05 -17.12
CA THR A 412 -9.83 -4.67 -16.10
C THR A 412 -9.81 -5.74 -15.02
N PRO A 413 -9.64 -5.36 -13.73
CA PRO A 413 -9.67 -6.33 -12.64
C PRO A 413 -10.96 -7.15 -12.62
N VAL A 414 -10.85 -8.44 -12.31
CA VAL A 414 -12.00 -9.35 -12.23
C VAL A 414 -12.82 -9.06 -10.97
N LYS A 415 -14.15 -9.01 -11.12
CA LYS A 415 -15.06 -8.72 -9.99
C LYS A 415 -15.12 -9.89 -9.00
N PRO A 416 -15.24 -9.62 -7.68
CA PRO A 416 -15.30 -10.67 -6.66
C PRO A 416 -16.38 -11.73 -6.91
N LYS A 417 -17.57 -11.37 -7.42
CA LYS A 417 -18.65 -12.35 -7.70
C LYS A 417 -18.27 -13.41 -8.74
N GLN A 418 -17.50 -13.04 -9.77
CA GLN A 418 -17.05 -13.99 -10.80
C GLN A 418 -16.08 -15.01 -10.22
N ILE A 419 -15.30 -14.60 -9.22
CA ILE A 419 -14.38 -15.48 -8.51
C ILE A 419 -15.17 -16.45 -7.59
N GLN A 420 -16.48 -16.20 -7.27
CA GLN A 420 -17.20 -16.86 -6.14
C GLN A 420 -17.67 -18.26 -6.48
N GLN A 421 -17.71 -18.56 -7.78
CA GLN A 421 -18.15 -19.85 -8.29
C GLN A 421 -17.06 -20.92 -8.21
N ALA A 422 -15.79 -20.53 -8.00
CA ALA A 422 -14.62 -21.42 -8.05
C ALA A 422 -13.83 -21.53 -6.72
N VAL A 423 -14.38 -21.08 -5.58
CA VAL A 423 -13.70 -21.23 -4.26
C VAL A 423 -14.62 -21.85 -3.21
N ALA A 424 -15.81 -22.30 -3.60
CA ALA A 424 -16.77 -22.86 -2.65
C ALA A 424 -16.37 -24.27 -2.18
N GLN A 425 -15.35 -24.91 -2.77
CA GLN A 425 -14.99 -26.30 -2.47
C GLN A 425 -13.56 -26.48 -1.89
N GLN A 426 -12.69 -25.47 -1.88
CA GLN A 426 -11.33 -25.55 -1.29
C GLN A 426 -11.26 -25.58 0.26
N GLN A 427 -12.36 -25.47 0.99
CA GLN A 427 -12.34 -25.49 2.48
C GLN A 427 -12.00 -26.85 3.10
N VAL A 428 -11.72 -27.88 2.30
CA VAL A 428 -11.39 -29.22 2.78
C VAL A 428 -10.09 -29.72 2.16
N HIS A 429 -8.93 -29.07 2.40
CA HIS A 429 -7.65 -29.78 2.57
C HIS A 429 -6.49 -28.83 2.93
N ARG A 430 -6.08 -28.85 4.21
CA ARG A 430 -4.67 -28.64 4.57
C ARG A 430 -3.92 -29.94 4.25
N PRO A 431 -2.80 -29.94 3.51
CA PRO A 431 -1.98 -31.13 3.37
C PRO A 431 -1.43 -31.55 4.74
N GLN A 432 -1.78 -32.76 5.20
CA GLN A 432 -1.03 -33.41 6.26
C GLN A 432 0.37 -33.73 5.70
N VAL A 433 1.39 -33.17 6.36
CA VAL A 433 2.78 -33.55 6.14
C VAL A 433 2.95 -35.00 6.57
N ASN A 434 2.96 -35.93 5.61
CA ASN A 434 3.35 -37.31 5.85
C ASN A 434 4.84 -37.34 6.20
N GLN A 435 5.14 -37.56 7.49
CA GLN A 435 6.48 -37.99 7.91
C GLN A 435 6.67 -39.45 7.48
N SER A 436 7.38 -39.66 6.38
CA SER A 436 7.98 -40.96 6.07
C SER A 436 9.32 -41.08 6.78
N HIS A 437 9.41 -41.90 7.83
CA HIS A 437 10.68 -42.41 8.35
C HIS A 437 10.59 -43.93 8.54
N GLY A 438 11.26 -44.65 7.65
CA GLY A 438 12.10 -45.81 7.95
C GLY A 438 11.45 -47.10 8.45
N GLY A 439 11.16 -48.01 7.51
CA GLY A 439 11.56 -49.42 7.63
C GLY A 439 12.54 -49.70 6.49
N VAL A 440 13.55 -50.56 6.57
CA VAL A 440 13.77 -51.79 7.36
C VAL A 440 15.32 -51.97 7.39
N GLU A 441 15.99 -52.81 8.18
CA GLU A 441 15.73 -54.22 8.48
C GLU A 441 16.79 -54.72 9.48
N LEU A 442 16.44 -55.75 10.25
CA LEU A 442 17.33 -56.90 10.41
C LEU A 442 16.83 -57.97 9.45
#